data_AF-A0A3D3XSG6-F1
#
_entry.id   AF-A0A3D3XSG6-F1
#
_cell.length_a   1.000
_cell.length_b   1.000
_cell.length_c   1.000
_cell.angle_alpha   90.00
_cell.angle_beta   90.00
_cell.angle_gamma   90.00
#
_symmetry.space_group_name_H-M   'P 1'
#
loop_
_entity.id
_entity.type
_entity.pdbx_description
1 polymer ?
#
loop_
_entity_poly.entity_id
_entity_poly.type
_entity_poly.pdbx_seq_one_letter_code
_entity_poly.pdbx_strand_id
1 'polypeptide(L)' 'MEQNKAIGGIMAKSARHFKRDGTEYKGATHKMPDGSLHSGKTHGKTSVKLFHFKDLSKKAKEKANAR' A
#
# COMPACT_ATOMS: atom_id res chain seq x y z
N MET A 1 10.46 21.87 -20.35
CA MET A 1 9.53 20.75 -20.62
C MET A 1 9.75 19.61 -19.62
N GLU A 2 9.74 19.89 -18.31
CA GLU A 2 10.10 18.88 -17.30
C GLU A 2 9.09 18.88 -16.15
N GLN A 3 7.83 18.54 -16.44
CA GLN A 3 6.82 18.29 -15.40
C GLN A 3 6.10 16.95 -15.52
N ASN A 4 6.44 16.12 -16.53
CA ASN A 4 5.67 14.90 -16.83
C ASN A 4 6.33 13.60 -16.35
N LYS A 5 7.24 13.64 -15.38
CA LYS A 5 7.80 12.41 -14.76
C LYS A 5 7.08 11.99 -13.46
N ALA A 6 6.30 12.88 -12.83
CA ALA A 6 5.65 12.61 -11.55
C ALA A 6 4.34 11.80 -11.66
N ILE A 7 3.60 11.94 -12.75
CA ILE A 7 2.28 11.32 -12.91
C ILE A 7 2.34 9.79 -13.09
N GLY A 8 3.37 9.27 -13.78
CA GLY A 8 3.57 7.83 -13.96
C GLY A 8 3.93 7.09 -12.66
N GLY A 9 4.63 7.76 -11.73
CA GLY A 9 5.01 7.16 -10.44
C GLY A 9 3.87 7.09 -9.43
N ILE A 10 2.92 8.03 -9.48
CA ILE A 10 1.81 8.11 -8.52
C ILE A 10 0.73 7.05 -8.85
N MET A 11 0.43 6.85 -10.14
CA MET A 11 -0.59 5.90 -10.57
C MET A 11 -0.18 4.45 -10.27
N ALA A 12 1.09 4.09 -10.51
CA ALA A 12 1.64 2.78 -10.13
C ALA A 12 1.76 2.56 -8.61
N LYS A 13 1.87 3.63 -7.80
CA LYS A 13 1.87 3.54 -6.32
C LYS A 13 0.47 3.36 -5.75
N SER A 14 -0.55 3.92 -6.41
CA SER A 14 -1.94 3.81 -5.95
C SER A 14 -2.48 2.37 -5.99
N ALA A 15 -2.03 1.56 -6.96
CA ALA A 15 -2.40 0.15 -7.11
C ALA A 15 -1.64 -0.79 -6.16
N ARG A 16 -0.64 -0.29 -5.44
CA ARG A 16 0.16 -1.08 -4.50
C ARG A 16 -0.42 -1.03 -3.09
N HIS A 17 -0.26 -2.15 -2.40
CA HIS A 17 -0.61 -2.27 -0.99
C HIS A 17 0.63 -2.07 -0.12
N PHE A 18 0.43 -1.46 1.04
CA PHE A 18 1.50 -1.16 1.98
C PHE A 18 1.07 -1.57 3.38
N LYS A 19 2.04 -1.98 4.19
CA LYS A 19 1.89 -2.03 5.64
C LYS A 19 1.78 -0.59 6.18
N ARG A 20 1.32 -0.44 7.43
CA ARG A 20 1.18 0.86 8.11
C ARG A 20 2.46 1.70 8.09
N ASP A 21 3.63 1.04 8.10
CA ASP A 21 4.93 1.70 8.10
C ASP A 21 5.40 2.17 6.71
N GLY A 22 4.65 1.87 5.64
CA GLY A 22 5.04 2.17 4.26
C GLY A 22 5.83 1.06 3.56
N THR A 23 6.02 -0.09 4.20
CA THR A 23 6.62 -1.25 3.53
C THR A 23 5.64 -1.84 2.52
N GLU A 24 6.03 -1.86 1.25
CA GLU A 24 5.27 -2.46 0.15
C GLU A 24 4.98 -3.95 0.42
N TYR A 25 3.75 -4.36 0.12
CA TYR A 25 3.28 -5.73 0.21
C TYR A 25 2.80 -6.23 -1.15
N LYS A 26 3.41 -7.31 -1.63
CA LYS A 26 3.15 -7.92 -2.94
C LYS A 26 2.48 -9.31 -2.86
N GLY A 27 2.14 -9.75 -1.65
CA GLY A 27 1.56 -11.09 -1.42
C GLY A 27 0.05 -11.14 -1.64
N ALA A 28 -0.54 -12.31 -1.39
CA ALA A 28 -1.98 -12.51 -1.41
C ALA A 28 -2.70 -11.58 -0.42
N THR A 29 -3.90 -11.14 -0.77
CA THR A 29 -4.70 -10.26 0.09
C THR A 29 -6.10 -10.83 0.28
N HIS A 30 -6.73 -10.43 1.38
CA HIS A 30 -8.10 -10.77 1.71
C HIS A 30 -8.85 -9.50 2.14
N LYS A 31 -10.00 -9.24 1.51
CA LYS A 31 -10.90 -8.17 1.92
C LYS A 31 -11.81 -8.70 3.03
N MET A 32 -11.75 -8.04 4.18
CA MET A 32 -12.58 -8.32 5.33
C MET A 32 -14.03 -7.88 5.11
N PRO A 33 -15.01 -8.42 5.86
CA PRO A 33 -16.41 -7.99 5.79
C PRO A 33 -16.62 -6.50 6.11
N ASP A 34 -15.75 -5.92 6.95
CA ASP A 34 -15.74 -4.48 7.26
C ASP A 34 -15.14 -3.60 6.12
N GLY A 35 -14.71 -4.24 5.01
CA GLY A 35 -14.10 -3.60 3.86
C GLY A 35 -12.59 -3.37 3.96
N SER A 36 -11.98 -3.64 5.11
CA SER A 36 -10.53 -3.49 5.29
C SER A 36 -9.75 -4.56 4.52
N LEU A 37 -8.57 -4.22 3.99
CA LEU A 37 -7.72 -5.16 3.27
C LEU A 37 -6.62 -5.70 4.18
N HIS A 38 -6.41 -6.99 4.13
CA HIS A 38 -5.57 -7.74 5.05
C HIS A 38 -4.64 -8.70 4.27
N SER A 39 -3.46 -9.02 4.81
CA SER A 39 -2.46 -9.88 4.17
C SER A 39 -2.80 -11.37 4.26
N GLY A 40 -2.37 -12.16 3.27
CA GLY A 40 -2.65 -13.58 3.21
C GLY A 40 -3.92 -13.90 2.43
N LYS A 41 -4.11 -15.19 2.09
CA LYS A 41 -5.24 -15.66 1.28
C LYS A 41 -6.54 -15.76 2.08
N THR A 42 -6.45 -16.02 3.37
CA THR A 42 -7.59 -16.26 4.26
C THR A 42 -7.47 -15.42 5.53
N HIS A 43 -8.61 -15.22 6.20
CA HIS A 43 -8.63 -14.60 7.52
C HIS A 43 -7.83 -15.46 8.51
N GLY A 44 -6.74 -14.91 9.05
CA GLY A 44 -5.89 -15.57 10.02
C GLY A 44 -5.36 -14.58 11.05
N LYS A 45 -5.02 -15.07 12.25
CA LYS A 45 -4.54 -14.24 13.37
C LYS A 45 -3.26 -13.47 13.06
N THR A 46 -2.46 -13.98 12.12
CA THR A 46 -1.21 -13.37 11.66
C THR A 46 -1.39 -12.40 10.50
N SER A 47 -2.60 -12.27 9.97
CA SER A 47 -2.89 -11.32 8.90
C SER A 47 -2.74 -9.89 9.40
N VAL A 48 -1.92 -9.11 8.71
CA VAL A 48 -1.75 -7.68 8.98
C VAL A 48 -2.62 -6.84 8.05
N LYS A 49 -3.14 -5.72 8.58
CA LYS A 49 -3.88 -4.73 7.78
C LYS A 49 -2.97 -4.05 6.76
N LEU A 50 -3.49 -3.88 5.56
CA LEU A 50 -2.85 -3.23 4.42
C LEU A 50 -3.57 -1.92 4.09
N PHE A 51 -2.82 -1.00 3.50
CA PHE A 51 -3.23 0.38 3.21
C PHE A 51 -2.85 0.74 1.78
N HIS A 52 -3.65 1.59 1.13
CA HIS A 52 -3.24 2.23 -0.11
C HIS A 52 -2.25 3.37 0.21
N PHE A 53 -1.45 3.74 -0.78
CA PHE A 53 -0.46 4.81 -0.64
C PHE A 53 -1.07 6.10 -0.07
N LYS A 54 -2.28 6.49 -0.49
CA LYS A 54 -2.95 7.71 -0.04
C LYS A 54 -3.29 7.70 1.46
N ASP A 55 -3.53 6.52 2.02
CA ASP A 55 -3.95 6.30 3.41
C ASP A 55 -2.75 6.21 4.37
N LEU A 56 -1.53 6.22 3.84
CA LEU A 56 -0.30 6.23 4.64
C LEU A 56 -0.02 7.60 5.26
N SER A 57 0.64 7.57 6.43
CA SER A 57 1.22 8.77 7.04
C SER A 57 2.31 9.37 6.16
N LYS A 58 2.65 10.65 6.37
CA LYS A 58 3.71 11.33 5.61
C LYS A 58 5.03 10.55 5.63
N LYS A 59 5.46 10.10 6.81
CA LYS A 59 6.68 9.29 7.00
C LYS A 59 6.62 7.94 6.27
N ALA A 60 5.47 7.28 6.27
CA ALA A 60 5.28 6.02 5.55
C ALA A 60 5.29 6.23 4.02
N LYS A 61 4.72 7.34 3.52
CA LYS A 61 4.79 7.73 2.10
C LYS A 61 6.23 8.00 1.67
N GLU A 62 7.02 8.68 2.50
CA GLU A 62 8.45 8.91 2.26
C GLU A 62 9.21 7.59 2.14
N LYS A 63 9.02 6.65 3.08
CA LYS A 63 9.61 5.30 3.01
C LYS A 63 9.18 4.53 1.76
N ALA A 64 7.90 4.60 1.40
CA ALA A 64 7.37 3.96 0.19
C ALA A 64 7.90 4.60 -1.11
N ASN A 65 8.32 5.87 -1.06
CA ASN A 65 8.90 6.61 -2.18
C ASN A 65 10.42 6.49 -2.30
N ALA A 66 11.13 6.14 -1.22
CA ALA A 66 12.58 6.02 -1.19
C ALA A 66 13.13 4.74 -1.86
N ARG A 67 12.28 4.01 -2.60
CA ARG A 67 12.63 2.82 -3.37
C ARG A 67 12.76 3.13 -4.85
#